data_AF-A0A7V9K0G9-F1
#
_entry.id   AF-A0A7V9K0G9-F1
#
_cell.length_a   1.000
_cell.length_b   1.000
_cell.length_c   1.000
_cell.angle_alpha   90.00
_cell.angle_beta   90.00
_cell.angle_gamma   90.00
#
_symmetry.space_group_name_H-M   'P 1'
#
loop_
_entity.id
_entity.type
_entity.pdbx_description
1 polymer ?
#
loop_
_entity_poly.entity_id
_entity_poly.type
_entity_poly.pdbx_seq_one_letter_code
_entity_poly.pdbx_strand_id
1 'polypeptide(L)' 'MKLVQINNSREKESVLQMLRDNNLPADDLGENTLLFGFMDNESLMGTAGLEIFDSCALVRSVSMQKSLQGQGLGKNLYL' A
#
# COMPACT_ATOMS: atom_id res chain seq x y z
N MET A 1 0.83 6.42 13.61
CA MET A 1 0.73 5.55 12.41
C MET A 1 -0.15 4.32 12.65
N LYS A 2 -1.02 3.98 11.70
CA LYS A 2 -1.92 2.81 11.74
C LYS A 2 -2.11 2.21 10.35
N LEU A 3 -2.28 0.89 10.26
CA LEU A 3 -2.68 0.23 9.02
C LEU A 3 -4.19 0.34 8.86
N VAL A 4 -4.67 0.77 7.70
CA VAL A 4 -6.10 0.86 7.36
C VAL A 4 -6.35 0.26 5.99
N GLN A 5 -7.51 -0.38 5.82
CA GLN A 5 -7.97 -0.81 4.50
C GLN A 5 -8.51 0.40 3.72
N ILE A 6 -8.14 0.50 2.46
CA ILE A 6 -8.49 1.58 1.55
C ILE A 6 -9.78 1.21 0.80
N ASN A 7 -10.83 2.00 1.00
CA ASN A 7 -12.19 1.64 0.55
C ASN A 7 -12.86 2.72 -0.32
N ASN A 8 -12.19 3.85 -0.57
CA ASN A 8 -12.73 4.92 -1.42
C ASN A 8 -11.76 5.36 -2.52
N SER A 9 -12.31 5.98 -3.57
CA SER A 9 -11.55 6.35 -4.76
C SER A 9 -10.45 7.39 -4.51
N ARG A 10 -10.63 8.31 -3.56
CA ARG A 10 -9.65 9.36 -3.24
C ARG A 10 -8.40 8.77 -2.59
N GLU A 11 -8.61 7.90 -1.61
CA GLU A 11 -7.53 7.16 -0.96
C GLU A 11 -6.85 6.21 -1.95
N LYS A 12 -7.62 5.54 -2.81
CA LYS A 12 -7.07 4.70 -3.88
C LYS A 12 -6.14 5.50 -4.80
N GLU A 13 -6.52 6.70 -5.23
CA GLU A 13 -5.64 7.52 -6.06
C GLU A 13 -4.36 7.92 -5.32
N SER A 14 -4.44 8.16 -4.01
CA SER A 14 -3.26 8.46 -3.19
C SER A 14 -2.30 7.27 -3.10
N VAL A 15 -2.83 6.04 -3.03
CA VAL A 15 -2.04 4.80 -3.13
C VAL A 15 -1.37 4.69 -4.50
N LEU A 16 -2.13 4.88 -5.59
CA LEU A 16 -1.59 4.81 -6.96
C LEU A 16 -0.47 5.83 -7.16
N GLN A 17 -0.65 7.06 -6.67
CA GLN A 17 0.38 8.09 -6.74
C GLN A 17 1.64 7.68 -5.97
N MET A 18 1.52 7.13 -4.77
CA MET A 18 2.68 6.66 -4.01
C MET A 18 3.45 5.54 -4.72
N LEU A 19 2.74 4.62 -5.39
CA LEU A 19 3.39 3.57 -6.19
C LEU A 19 4.17 4.20 -7.34
N ARG A 20 3.57 5.13 -8.09
CA ARG A 20 4.25 5.86 -9.18
C ARG A 20 5.48 6.62 -8.68
N ASP A 21 5.37 7.31 -7.55
CA ASP A 21 6.49 8.06 -6.94
C ASP A 21 7.67 7.16 -6.59
N ASN A 22 7.38 5.89 -6.25
CA ASN A 22 8.34 4.84 -5.96
C ASN A 22 8.77 4.03 -7.19
N ASN A 23 8.39 4.44 -8.39
CA ASN A 23 8.64 3.71 -9.65
C ASN A 23 8.11 2.27 -9.63
N LEU A 24 6.99 2.04 -8.93
CA LEU A 24 6.30 0.76 -8.90
C LEU A 24 5.11 0.77 -9.88
N PRO A 25 4.76 -0.39 -10.47
CA PRO A 25 3.56 -0.52 -11.29
C PRO A 25 2.30 -0.15 -10.49
N ALA A 26 1.50 0.77 -11.04
CA ALA A 26 0.23 1.21 -10.46
C ALA A 26 -0.99 0.75 -11.28
N ASP A 27 -0.81 0.54 -12.58
CA ASP A 27 -1.91 0.26 -13.51
C ASP A 27 -2.37 -1.20 -13.50
N ASP A 28 -1.57 -2.10 -12.92
CA ASP A 28 -1.83 -3.54 -12.82
C ASP A 28 -2.56 -3.95 -11.51
N LEU A 29 -3.15 -2.99 -10.79
CA LEU A 29 -3.93 -3.28 -9.59
C LEU A 29 -5.33 -3.79 -10.00
N GLY A 30 -5.44 -5.12 -10.15
CA GLY A 30 -6.68 -5.81 -10.48
C GLY A 30 -7.77 -5.70 -9.39
N GLU A 31 -9.02 -6.00 -9.77
CA GLU A 31 -10.20 -5.87 -8.90
C GLU A 31 -10.15 -6.73 -7.63
N ASN A 32 -9.40 -7.83 -7.66
CA ASN A 32 -9.24 -8.75 -6.51
C ASN A 32 -8.12 -8.33 -5.53
N THR A 33 -7.51 -7.16 -5.74
CA THR A 33 -6.46 -6.66 -4.84
C THR A 33 -7.06 -5.78 -3.75
N LEU A 34 -6.95 -6.22 -2.50
CA LEU A 34 -7.22 -5.37 -1.34
C LEU A 34 -6.06 -4.40 -1.14
N LEU A 35 -6.35 -3.11 -0.98
CA LEU A 35 -5.35 -2.08 -0.74
C LEU A 35 -5.35 -1.66 0.72
N PHE A 36 -4.17 -1.53 1.29
CA PHE A 36 -3.94 -1.04 2.64
C PHE A 36 -3.01 0.16 2.63
N GLY A 37 -3.32 1.15 3.47
CA GLY A 37 -2.48 2.31 3.71
C GLY A 37 -1.93 2.30 5.13
N PHE A 38 -0.64 2.56 5.29
CA PHE A 38 -0.05 2.90 6.57
C PHE A 38 -0.15 4.40 6.75
N MET A 39 -1.10 4.83 7.58
CA MET A 39 -1.52 6.23 7.71
C MET A 39 -0.94 6.85 8.97
N ASP A 40 -0.44 8.08 8.86
CA ASP A 40 -0.23 8.96 10.00
C ASP A 40 -1.23 10.11 9.94
N ASN A 41 -2.21 10.10 10.86
CA ASN A 41 -3.43 10.91 10.76
C ASN A 41 -4.11 10.71 9.39
N GLU A 42 -4.20 11.75 8.57
CA GLU A 42 -4.78 11.72 7.22
C GLU A 42 -3.73 11.55 6.12
N SER A 43 -2.44 11.46 6.47
CA SER A 43 -1.36 11.36 5.49
C SER A 43 -0.95 9.90 5.27
N LEU A 44 -0.91 9.50 4.00
CA LEU A 44 -0.47 8.17 3.58
C LEU A 44 1.07 8.08 3.63
N MET A 45 1.60 7.24 4.51
CA MET A 45 3.05 7.03 4.73
C MET A 45 3.59 5.81 3.98
N GLY A 46 2.74 4.82 3.70
CA GLY A 46 3.10 3.60 3.01
C GLY A 46 1.89 2.84 2.49
N THR A 47 2.11 1.88 1.61
CA THR A 47 1.07 1.09 0.96
C THR A 47 1.40 -0.39 0.99
N ALA A 48 0.39 -1.24 1.00
CA ALA A 48 0.50 -2.65 0.66
C ALA A 48 -0.74 -3.09 -0.11
N GLY A 49 -0.54 -3.96 -1.10
CA GLY A 49 -1.60 -4.70 -1.79
C GLY A 49 -1.62 -6.13 -1.29
N LEU A 50 -2.80 -6.68 -1.09
CA LEU A 50 -3.03 -8.07 -0.76
C LEU A 50 -3.94 -8.69 -1.80
N GLU A 51 -3.37 -9.61 -2.58
CA GLU A 51 -4.11 -10.36 -3.59
C GLU A 51 -4.43 -11.74 -3.01
N ILE A 52 -5.73 -12.05 -2.92
CA ILE A 52 -6.22 -13.28 -2.30
C ILE A 52 -6.42 -14.34 -3.37
N PHE A 53 -5.84 -15.52 -3.12
CA PHE A 53 -6.07 -16.75 -3.87
C PHE A 53 -6.77 -17.77 -2.96
N ASP A 54 -7.18 -18.91 -3.50
CA ASP A 54 -8.00 -19.89 -2.79
C ASP A 54 -7.43 -20.36 -1.45
N SER A 55 -6.10 -20.53 -1.35
CA SER A 55 -5.43 -21.08 -0.16
C SER A 55 -4.26 -20.24 0.35
N CYS A 56 -3.97 -19.12 -0.31
CA CYS A 56 -2.86 -18.24 0.04
C CYS A 56 -3.15 -16.80 -0.36
N ALA A 57 -2.29 -15.89 0.09
CA ALA A 57 -2.35 -14.49 -0.31
C ALA A 57 -0.96 -14.01 -0.70
N LEU A 58 -0.90 -13.16 -1.73
CA LEU A 58 0.32 -12.48 -2.15
C LEU A 58 0.31 -11.06 -1.61
N VAL A 59 1.32 -10.74 -0.81
CA VAL A 59 1.63 -9.35 -0.46
C VAL A 59 2.43 -8.74 -1.61
N ARG A 60 1.90 -7.68 -2.22
CA ARG A 60 2.48 -6.95 -3.37
C ARG A 60 2.38 -5.45 -3.16
N SER A 61 2.95 -4.66 -4.07
CA SER A 61 2.83 -3.20 -4.07
C SER A 61 3.18 -2.55 -2.71
N VAL A 62 4.18 -3.13 -2.01
CA VAL A 62 4.66 -2.65 -0.71
C VAL A 62 5.55 -1.45 -0.96
N SER A 63 5.18 -0.30 -0.43
CA SER A 63 5.94 0.94 -0.60
C SER A 63 5.86 1.83 0.63
N MET A 64 6.85 2.71 0.77
CA MET A 64 6.90 3.75 1.80
C MET A 64 7.25 5.08 1.13
N GLN A 65 6.81 6.20 1.70
CA GLN A 65 7.34 7.51 1.33
C GLN A 65 8.87 7.50 1.35
N LYS A 66 9.50 8.14 0.35
CA LYS A 66 10.96 8.11 0.17
C LYS A 66 11.72 8.56 1.42
N SER A 67 11.22 9.58 2.12
CA SER A 67 11.80 10.10 3.37
C SER A 67 11.78 9.09 4.53
N LEU A 68 10.94 8.05 4.46
CA LEU A 68 10.76 7.04 5.51
C LEU A 68 11.46 5.71 5.19
N GLN A 69 12.07 5.60 4.02
CA GLN A 69 12.79 4.39 3.60
C GLN A 69 14.10 4.23 4.40
N GLY A 70 14.57 2.99 4.52
CA GLY A 70 15.79 2.66 5.28
C GLY A 70 15.61 2.67 6.81
N GLN A 71 14.43 3.01 7.32
CA GLN A 71 14.16 3.11 8.77
C GLN A 71 13.53 1.84 9.36
N GLY A 72 13.38 0.77 8.56
CA GLY A 72 12.73 -0.47 8.98
C GLY A 72 11.22 -0.37 9.19
N LEU A 73 10.57 0.72 8.78
CA LEU A 73 9.12 0.94 8.94
C LEU A 73 8.26 0.01 8.08
N GLY A 74 8.79 -0.48 6.96
CA GLY A 74 8.08 -1.42 6.08
C GLY A 74 7.67 -2.72 6.76
N LYS A 75 8.31 -3.11 7.87
CA LYS A 75 7.90 -4.29 8.66
C LYS A 75 6.46 -4.21 9.17
N ASN A 76 5.92 -3.00 9.35
CA ASN A 76 4.55 -2.79 9.82
C ASN A 76 3.50 -2.98 8.71
N LEU A 77 3.93 -3.21 7.47
CA LEU A 77 3.07 -3.54 6.32
C LEU A 77 2.94 -5.05 6.08
N TYR A 78 3.79 -5.86 6.73
CA TYR A 78 3.68 -7.31 6.74
C TYR A 78 2.93 -7.69 8.03
N LEU A 79 1.82 -8.43 7.90
CA LEU A 79 0.97 -8.87 9.01
C LEU A 79 1.76 -9.62 10.08
#